data_AF-A0A4Q6CDY6-F1
#
_entry.id   AF-A0A4Q6CDY6-F1
#
_cell.length_a   1.000
_cell.length_b   1.000
_cell.length_c   1.000
_cell.angle_alpha   90.00
_cell.angle_beta   90.00
_cell.angle_gamma   90.00
#
_symmetry.space_group_name_H-M   'P 1'
#
loop_
_entity.id
_entity.type
_entity.pdbx_description
1 polymer ?
#
loop_
_entity_poly.entity_id
_entity_poly.type
_entity_poly.pdbx_seq_one_letter_code
_entity_poly.pdbx_strand_id
1 'polypeptide(L)' 'MWQSRLLKVVAKKLATTIYITESQQQLLKELNRRSKVPIAEYIREGIDLVLNKHRDLLPGQLELESLLPGKKESSE' A
#
# COMPACT_ATOMS: atom_id res chain seq x y z
N MET A 1 11.04 23.53 -26.83
CA MET A 1 9.75 22.96 -26.38
C MET A 1 9.79 21.45 -26.51
N TRP A 2 10.21 20.74 -25.46
CA TRP A 2 10.11 19.28 -25.40
C TRP A 2 9.39 18.94 -24.11
N GLN A 3 8.14 18.54 -24.26
CA GLN A 3 7.25 18.18 -23.15
C GLN A 3 7.78 16.89 -22.52
N SER A 4 8.28 16.99 -21.29
CA SER A 4 8.51 15.82 -20.44
C SER A 4 7.14 15.24 -20.07
N ARG A 5 6.71 14.23 -20.82
CA ARG A 5 5.52 13.45 -20.49
C ARG A 5 5.89 12.57 -19.29
N LEU A 6 5.66 13.08 -18.08
CA LEU A 6 5.63 12.24 -16.88
C LEU A 6 4.59 11.14 -17.12
N LEU A 7 5.07 9.93 -17.39
CA LEU A 7 4.24 8.74 -17.36
C LEU A 7 3.81 8.54 -15.91
N LYS A 8 2.63 9.06 -15.56
CA LYS A 8 1.88 8.59 -14.40
C LYS A 8 1.70 7.09 -14.62
N VAL A 9 2.46 6.24 -13.94
CA VAL A 9 2.25 4.78 -13.98
C VAL A 9 0.87 4.56 -13.38
N VAL A 10 -0.13 4.45 -14.24
CA VAL A 10 -1.49 4.09 -13.83
C VAL A 10 -1.41 2.61 -13.49
N ALA A 11 -1.35 2.30 -12.19
CA ALA A 11 -1.39 0.93 -11.72
C ALA A 11 -2.67 0.27 -12.27
N LYS A 12 -2.49 -0.77 -13.10
CA LYS A 12 -3.61 -1.53 -13.66
C LYS A 12 -4.31 -2.27 -12.53
N LYS A 13 -5.60 -2.01 -12.33
CA LYS A 13 -6.43 -2.79 -11.40
C LYS A 13 -6.58 -4.21 -11.93
N LEU A 14 -6.22 -5.20 -11.12
CA LEU A 14 -6.41 -6.62 -11.42
C LEU A 14 -7.55 -7.16 -10.54
N ALA A 15 -8.48 -7.89 -11.15
CA ALA A 15 -9.49 -8.63 -10.41
C ALA A 15 -8.91 -10.01 -10.04
N THR A 16 -8.90 -10.34 -8.76
CA THR A 16 -8.30 -11.57 -8.24
C THR A 16 -9.23 -12.21 -7.22
N THR A 17 -9.39 -13.53 -7.31
CA THR A 17 -10.11 -14.33 -6.32
C THR A 17 -9.15 -14.74 -5.20
N ILE A 18 -9.55 -14.56 -3.94
CA ILE A 18 -8.77 -14.93 -2.76
C ILE A 18 -9.57 -15.89 -1.88
N TYR A 19 -8.87 -16.72 -1.11
CA TYR A 19 -9.48 -17.51 -0.04
C TYR A 19 -9.42 -16.74 1.27
N ILE A 20 -10.54 -16.69 1.99
CA ILE A 20 -10.68 -16.13 3.33
C ILE A 20 -11.52 -17.08 4.18
N THR A 21 -11.47 -16.94 5.50
CA THR A 21 -12.34 -17.71 6.38
C THR A 21 -13.77 -17.20 6.32
N GLU A 22 -14.73 -18.06 6.69
CA GLU A 22 -16.14 -17.66 6.79
C GLU A 22 -16.34 -16.50 7.77
N SER A 23 -15.66 -16.54 8.92
CA SER A 23 -15.69 -15.46 9.91
C SER A 23 -15.20 -14.13 9.34
N GLN A 24 -14.12 -14.14 8.55
CA GLN A 24 -13.62 -12.95 7.87
C GLN A 24 -14.67 -12.41 6.87
N GLN A 25 -15.30 -13.30 6.10
CA GLN A 25 -16.36 -12.89 5.16
C GLN A 25 -17.54 -12.23 5.87
N GLN A 26 -17.98 -12.76 7.01
CA GLN A 26 -19.07 -12.18 7.81
C GLN A 26 -18.70 -10.79 8.35
N LEU A 27 -17.49 -10.64 8.90
CA LEU A 27 -16.99 -9.35 9.39
C LEU A 27 -16.86 -8.30 8.28
N LEU A 28 -16.35 -8.68 7.10
CA LEU A 28 -16.25 -7.79 5.94
C LEU A 28 -17.62 -7.33 5.43
N LYS A 29 -18.63 -8.21 5.43
CA LYS A 29 -20.01 -7.84 5.09
C LYS A 29 -20.57 -6.83 6.07
N GLU A 30 -20.32 -7.02 7.37
CA GLU A 30 -20.77 -6.09 8.39
C GLU A 30 -20.07 -4.73 8.28
N LEU A 31 -18.77 -4.71 7.99
CA LEU A 31 -18.02 -3.47 7.71
C LEU A 31 -18.60 -2.73 6.51
N ASN A 32 -18.85 -3.43 5.40
CA ASN A 32 -19.49 -2.84 4.23
C ASN A 32 -20.88 -2.27 4.57
N ARG A 33 -21.70 -3.02 5.31
CA ARG A 33 -23.05 -2.61 5.69
C ARG A 33 -23.05 -1.30 6.49
N ARG A 34 -22.12 -1.15 7.45
CA ARG A 34 -22.00 0.02 8.34
C ARG A 34 -21.35 1.21 7.65
N SER A 35 -20.24 0.99 6.95
CA SER A 35 -19.42 2.07 6.37
C SER A 35 -19.85 2.50 4.97
N LYS A 36 -20.60 1.64 4.26
CA LYS A 36 -20.89 1.76 2.82
C LYS A 36 -19.66 1.69 1.92
N VAL A 37 -18.48 1.37 2.47
CA VAL A 37 -17.25 1.15 1.72
C VAL A 37 -17.27 -0.26 1.11
N PRO A 38 -16.96 -0.44 -0.18
CA PRO A 38 -16.89 -1.77 -0.80
C PRO A 38 -15.89 -2.70 -0.10
N ILE A 39 -16.22 -3.99 0.02
CA ILE A 39 -15.33 -5.00 0.64
C ILE A 39 -13.93 -5.01 0.01
N ALA A 40 -13.84 -4.80 -1.30
CA ALA A 40 -12.57 -4.77 -2.02
C ALA A 40 -11.64 -3.63 -1.56
N GLU A 41 -12.16 -2.52 -1.04
CA GLU A 41 -11.31 -1.47 -0.46
C GLU A 41 -10.62 -1.98 0.80
N TYR A 42 -11.35 -2.59 1.73
CA TYR A 42 -10.77 -3.16 2.96
C TYR A 42 -9.78 -4.29 2.69
N ILE A 43 -10.03 -5.13 1.68
CA ILE A 43 -9.06 -6.16 1.28
C ILE A 43 -7.77 -5.50 0.79
N ARG A 44 -7.86 -4.44 -0.02
CA ARG A 44 -6.67 -3.72 -0.50
C ARG A 44 -5.95 -3.00 0.63
N GLU A 45 -6.67 -2.33 1.54
CA GLU A 45 -6.08 -1.73 2.74
C GLU A 45 -5.32 -2.77 3.57
N GLY A 46 -5.90 -3.96 3.76
CA GLY A 46 -5.22 -5.06 4.43
C GLY A 46 -3.95 -5.51 3.71
N ILE A 47 -3.99 -5.61 2.38
CA ILE A 47 -2.81 -5.91 1.55
C ILE A 47 -1.74 -4.83 1.70
N ASP A 48 -2.12 -3.55 1.61
CA ASP A 48 -1.20 -2.41 1.71
C ASP A 48 -0.52 -2.37 3.08
N LEU A 49 -1.27 -2.62 4.16
CA LEU A 49 -0.72 -2.70 5.52
C LEU A 49 0.31 -3.83 5.65
N VAL A 50 0.04 -5.01 5.09
CA VAL A 50 0.97 -6.15 5.12
C VAL A 50 2.21 -5.87 4.27
N LEU A 51 2.05 -5.33 3.07
CA LEU A 51 3.17 -4.98 2.19
C LEU A 51 4.07 -3.91 2.81
N ASN A 52 3.48 -2.89 3.44
CA ASN A 52 4.25 -1.86 4.13
C ASN A 52 5.01 -2.43 5.33
N LYS A 53 4.39 -3.35 6.09
CA LYS A 53 5.02 -4.01 7.24
C LYS A 53 6.24 -4.86 6.86
N HIS A 54 6.26 -5.43 5.65
CA HIS A 54 7.32 -6.31 5.15
C HIS A 54 8.14 -5.68 4.03
N ARG A 55 8.16 -4.34 3.95
CA ARG A 55 8.81 -3.60 2.86
C ARG A 55 10.31 -3.88 2.76
N ASP A 56 10.96 -4.14 3.89
CA ASP A 56 12.36 -4.53 4.02
C ASP A 56 12.69 -5.88 3.37
N LEU A 57 11.70 -6.78 3.26
CA LEU A 57 11.84 -8.08 2.61
C LEU A 57 11.55 -8.01 1.10
N LEU A 58 11.02 -6.90 0.59
CA LEU A 58 10.69 -6.74 -0.82
C LEU A 58 11.88 -6.13 -1.58
N PRO A 59 12.21 -6.65 -2.78
CA PRO A 59 13.23 -6.03 -3.61
C PRO A 59 12.72 -4.67 -4.12
N GLY A 60 13.20 -3.59 -3.51
CA GLY A 60 12.75 -2.23 -3.79
C GLY A 60 13.66 -1.18 -3.16
N GLN A 61 13.90 -0.11 -3.91
CA GLN A 61 14.87 0.96 -3.71
C GLN A 61 15.00 1.42 -2.25
N LEU A 62 16.24 1.36 -1.71
CA LEU A 62 16.65 2.02 -0.47
C LEU A 62 16.06 3.43 -0.44
N GLU A 63 15.37 3.79 0.64
CA GLU A 63 14.95 5.18 0.82
C GLU A 63 16.20 6.04 0.76
N LEU A 64 16.20 7.09 -0.06
CA LEU A 64 17.35 7.98 -0.23
C LEU A 64 17.86 8.51 1.12
N GLU A 65 16.97 8.64 2.11
CA GLU A 65 17.28 8.98 3.51
C GLU A 65 18.31 8.03 4.15
N SER A 66 18.26 6.73 3.85
CA SER A 66 19.22 5.72 4.34
C SER A 66 20.59 5.78 3.66
N LEU A 67 20.68 6.48 2.52
CA LEU A 67 21.90 6.66 1.72
C LEU A 67 22.58 8.01 1.97
N LEU A 68 21.94 8.93 2.68
CA LEU A 68 22.53 10.21 3.04
C LEU A 68 23.26 10.08 4.38
N PRO A 69 24.60 10.14 4.43
CA PRO A 69 25.32 10.12 5.69
C PRO A 69 24.97 11.39 6.50
N GLY A 70 24.25 11.17 7.60
CA GLY A 70 24.12 12.01 8.78
C GLY A 70 24.29 13.52 8.60
N LYS A 71 23.18 14.25 8.47
CA LYS A 71 23.12 15.62 8.96
C LYS A 71 23.18 15.57 10.48
N LYS A 72 24.40 15.47 11.03
CA LYS A 72 24.64 15.64 12.46
C LYS A 72 24.09 16.99 12.87
N GLU A 73 23.32 16.96 13.95
CA GLU A 73 22.76 18.10 14.67
C GLU A 73 23.86 19.15 14.90
N SER A 74 23.60 20.35 14.37
CA SER A 74 24.28 21.58 14.79
C SER A 74 23.36 22.26 15.80
N SER A 75 23.45 21.84 17.06
CA SER A 75 22.94 22.50 18.26
C SER A 75 23.75 21.87 19.39
N GLU A 76 24.54 22.55 20.21
CA GLU A 76 24.68 23.96 20.57
C GLU A 76 26.07 24.12 21.23
#